data_AF-A0A6G1JI23-F1
#
_entry.id   AF-A0A6G1JI23-F1
#
_cell.length_a   1.000
_cell.length_b   1.000
_cell.length_c   1.000
_cell.angle_alpha   90.00
_cell.angle_beta   90.00
_cell.angle_gamma   90.00
#
_symmetry.space_group_name_H-M   'P 1'
#
loop_
_entity.id
_entity.type
_entity.pdbx_description
1 polymer ?
#
loop_
_entity_poly.entity_id
_entity_poly.type
_entity_poly.pdbx_seq_one_letter_code
_entity_poly.pdbx_strand_id
1 'polypeptide(L)'
;MPRKKQALPTISKTGRTAVTTKKTKNASAAAKKKKKGAAATKSKKATAKKTKISPPETESDSDSTPATNNVILMQPRMKRKERIVDPSNPADAALIAAATKAGTDIYDSDAEDLPNGALKGVKKRHLFRNVNWGPAASDLTNDSEFPADPGFTQFVPGRWERQSDGTVADQKRKLLVKLTNKYGRKRIFCNPPPADWSSQEAITALNKRTVQQIRRCTGVRYRGVVTPYVEEERVWIRDNLRDGRPVGTWAEFVKAFNGRFRGKMSAGAVEPRPERTKPSLSKEVERFGQFYSKGLVPVLTGVA
;
A
#
# COMPACT_ATOMS: atom_id res chain seq x y z
N MET A 1 58.20 -29.95 -26.24
CA MET A 1 58.06 -30.41 -24.84
C MET A 1 56.59 -30.38 -24.43
N PRO A 2 55.83 -31.48 -24.57
CA PRO A 2 54.40 -31.50 -24.28
C PRO A 2 54.13 -31.78 -22.80
N ARG A 3 53.29 -30.94 -22.17
CA ARG A 3 52.83 -31.13 -20.77
C ARG A 3 51.67 -32.13 -20.74
N LYS A 4 51.90 -33.28 -20.10
CA LYS A 4 50.88 -34.31 -19.78
C LYS A 4 49.82 -33.71 -18.84
N LYS A 5 48.55 -33.82 -19.22
CA LYS A 5 47.38 -33.59 -18.36
C LYS A 5 47.14 -34.87 -17.54
N GLN A 6 47.08 -34.74 -16.22
CA GLN A 6 46.61 -35.80 -15.33
C GLN A 6 45.10 -35.63 -15.08
N ALA A 7 44.36 -36.72 -15.23
CA ALA A 7 42.92 -36.80 -14.99
C ALA A 7 42.64 -37.10 -13.50
N LEU A 8 41.60 -36.47 -12.96
CA LEU A 8 41.07 -36.71 -11.61
C LEU A 8 40.05 -37.88 -11.62
N PRO A 9 39.95 -38.67 -10.54
CA PRO A 9 39.10 -39.85 -10.49
C PRO A 9 37.63 -39.53 -10.17
N THR A 10 36.75 -40.28 -10.84
CA THR A 10 35.31 -40.38 -10.62
C THR A 10 35.00 -41.15 -9.33
N ILE A 11 34.19 -40.57 -8.45
CA ILE A 11 33.66 -41.23 -7.26
C ILE A 11 32.23 -41.67 -7.54
N SER A 12 32.02 -42.98 -7.67
CA SER A 12 30.70 -43.61 -7.63
C SER A 12 30.28 -43.85 -6.18
N LYS A 13 29.06 -43.45 -5.80
CA LYS A 13 28.39 -43.97 -4.60
C LYS A 13 26.99 -44.43 -4.95
N THR A 14 26.85 -45.75 -5.05
CA THR A 14 25.60 -46.50 -4.96
C THR A 14 25.28 -46.76 -3.48
N GLY A 15 23.98 -46.81 -3.16
CA GLY A 15 23.48 -47.74 -2.16
C GLY A 15 22.61 -47.19 -1.02
N ARG A 16 21.39 -47.76 -0.96
CA ARG A 16 20.59 -48.11 0.25
C ARG A 16 19.89 -46.94 0.98
N THR A 17 18.68 -47.04 1.53
CA THR A 17 17.68 -48.13 1.71
C THR A 17 16.36 -47.47 2.14
N ALA A 18 15.25 -48.20 1.96
CA ALA A 18 13.88 -47.86 2.35
C ALA A 18 13.67 -47.69 3.87
N VAL A 19 12.69 -46.83 4.27
CA VAL A 19 11.97 -46.91 5.56
C VAL A 19 10.51 -46.45 5.39
N THR A 20 9.62 -47.44 5.47
CA THR A 20 8.34 -47.55 6.18
C THR A 20 7.55 -46.30 6.67
N THR A 21 6.31 -46.22 6.16
CA THR A 21 5.02 -45.92 6.82
C THR A 21 4.96 -45.11 8.11
N LYS A 22 4.08 -44.09 8.15
CA LYS A 22 3.05 -43.99 9.19
C LYS A 22 1.84 -43.16 8.76
N LYS A 23 0.68 -43.80 8.93
CA LYS A 23 -0.69 -43.35 8.67
C LYS A 23 -1.21 -42.78 9.99
N THR A 24 -1.65 -41.53 10.01
CA THR A 24 -2.44 -40.97 11.12
C THR A 24 -3.69 -40.31 10.56
N LYS A 25 -4.81 -41.03 10.70
CA LYS A 25 -6.15 -40.46 10.73
C LYS A 25 -6.29 -39.72 12.07
N ASN A 26 -6.88 -38.53 12.07
CA ASN A 26 -7.66 -38.06 13.22
C ASN A 26 -8.81 -37.19 12.72
N ALA A 27 -10.00 -37.62 13.08
CA ALA A 27 -11.27 -36.94 12.92
C ALA A 27 -11.77 -36.58 14.33
N SER A 28 -12.25 -35.34 14.50
CA SER A 28 -13.22 -34.93 15.53
C SER A 28 -13.64 -33.50 15.20
N ALA A 29 -14.82 -33.26 14.65
CA ALA A 29 -16.13 -33.21 15.32
C ALA A 29 -16.32 -31.96 16.21
N ALA A 30 -17.13 -31.04 15.67
CA ALA A 30 -18.21 -30.27 16.29
C ALA A 30 -18.00 -29.52 17.62
N ALA A 31 -18.25 -28.19 17.59
CA ALA A 31 -19.09 -27.53 18.60
C ALA A 31 -19.70 -26.22 18.08
N LYS A 32 -21.00 -26.30 17.78
CA LYS A 32 -21.96 -25.20 17.58
C LYS A 32 -22.07 -24.38 18.88
N LYS A 33 -21.99 -23.05 18.82
CA LYS A 33 -22.64 -22.18 19.82
C LYS A 33 -23.32 -20.99 19.14
N LYS A 34 -24.64 -21.12 18.99
CA LYS A 34 -25.59 -20.04 18.74
C LYS A 34 -25.57 -19.10 19.95
N LYS A 35 -25.49 -17.79 19.73
CA LYS A 35 -26.00 -16.80 20.70
C LYS A 35 -26.90 -15.81 19.96
N LYS A 36 -28.20 -15.94 20.25
CA LYS A 36 -29.25 -14.97 19.93
C LYS A 36 -29.19 -13.81 20.94
N GLY A 37 -29.62 -12.64 20.51
CA GLY A 37 -29.96 -11.48 21.35
C GLY A 37 -29.53 -10.20 20.65
N ALA A 38 -30.27 -9.11 20.61
CA ALA A 38 -31.66 -8.80 20.90
C ALA A 38 -31.84 -7.39 20.30
N ALA A 39 -33.03 -7.10 19.77
CA ALA A 39 -33.36 -5.80 19.19
C ALA A 39 -33.34 -4.68 20.23
N ALA A 40 -32.90 -3.49 19.82
CA ALA A 40 -33.18 -2.25 20.52
C ALA A 40 -33.35 -1.11 19.51
N THR A 41 -34.62 -0.87 19.19
CA THR A 41 -35.18 0.29 18.51
C THR A 41 -35.00 1.53 19.39
N LYS A 42 -34.38 2.61 18.89
CA LYS A 42 -34.50 3.95 19.48
C LYS A 42 -34.54 5.06 18.41
N SER A 43 -35.77 5.45 18.11
CA SER A 43 -36.33 6.80 18.10
C SER A 43 -35.49 7.98 17.61
N LYS A 44 -36.00 8.57 16.53
CA LYS A 44 -35.73 9.91 15.98
C LYS A 44 -35.91 10.99 17.04
N LYS A 45 -35.01 11.99 17.08
CA LYS A 45 -35.29 13.31 17.65
C LYS A 45 -34.75 14.40 16.73
N ALA A 46 -35.65 15.32 16.40
CA ALA A 46 -35.46 16.43 15.49
C ALA A 46 -34.47 17.47 16.03
N THR A 47 -33.68 18.07 15.14
CA THR A 47 -32.84 19.23 15.41
C THR A 47 -33.31 20.41 14.55
N ALA A 48 -33.70 21.47 15.24
CA ALA A 48 -34.19 22.72 14.67
C ALA A 48 -33.06 23.57 14.08
N LYS A 49 -33.40 24.24 12.97
CA LYS A 49 -32.67 25.33 12.31
C LYS A 49 -32.23 26.41 13.30
N LYS A 50 -30.97 26.82 13.22
CA LYS A 50 -30.51 28.14 13.70
C LYS A 50 -29.61 28.77 12.64
N THR A 51 -30.22 29.65 11.85
CA THR A 51 -29.56 30.56 10.92
C THR A 51 -28.88 31.65 11.74
N LYS A 52 -27.57 31.85 11.59
CA LYS A 52 -26.84 32.99 12.15
C LYS A 52 -26.14 33.69 10.99
N ILE A 53 -26.57 34.90 10.72
CA ILE A 53 -26.03 35.87 9.76
C ILE A 53 -24.86 36.57 10.44
N SER A 54 -23.72 36.66 9.78
CA SER A 54 -22.58 37.49 10.16
C SER A 54 -22.25 38.48 9.03
N PRO A 55 -21.87 39.74 9.31
CA PRO A 55 -21.49 40.75 8.30
C PRO A 55 -20.01 40.64 7.86
N PRO A 56 -19.58 41.41 6.82
CA PRO A 56 -18.42 41.13 5.99
C PRO A 56 -17.09 41.61 6.60
N GLU A 57 -16.03 40.86 6.29
CA GLU A 57 -14.65 41.20 6.63
C GLU A 57 -13.93 41.89 5.48
N THR A 58 -13.24 42.94 5.90
CA THR A 58 -12.16 43.76 5.35
C THR A 58 -11.16 43.03 4.45
N GLU A 59 -10.86 43.65 3.31
CA GLU A 59 -9.77 43.31 2.42
C GLU A 59 -8.42 43.53 3.13
N SER A 60 -7.58 42.49 3.19
CA SER A 60 -6.18 42.62 3.55
C SER A 60 -5.34 41.78 2.59
N ASP A 61 -4.50 42.48 1.84
CA ASP A 61 -3.45 41.94 1.00
C ASP A 61 -2.48 41.11 1.83
N SER A 62 -2.37 39.81 1.51
CA SER A 62 -1.30 38.95 2.02
C SER A 62 -0.62 38.24 0.87
N ASP A 63 0.60 38.71 0.62
CA ASP A 63 1.67 38.18 -0.21
C ASP A 63 1.76 36.63 -0.15
N SER A 64 1.43 35.99 -1.27
CA SER A 64 1.39 34.54 -1.40
C SER A 64 2.80 33.99 -1.61
N THR A 65 3.40 33.48 -0.53
CA THR A 65 4.47 32.48 -0.63
C THR A 65 3.96 31.26 -1.42
N PRO A 66 4.80 30.60 -2.24
CA PRO A 66 4.37 29.43 -3.00
C PRO A 66 4.12 28.29 -2.02
N ALA A 67 2.84 28.12 -1.68
CA ALA A 67 2.33 26.95 -1.00
C ALA A 67 2.89 25.70 -1.72
N THR A 68 3.58 24.85 -0.97
CA THR A 68 3.97 23.49 -1.38
C THR A 68 2.69 22.66 -1.48
N ASN A 69 1.88 23.01 -2.47
CA ASN A 69 0.53 22.57 -2.63
C ASN A 69 0.50 21.20 -3.30
N ASN A 70 -0.32 20.35 -2.69
CA ASN A 70 -0.94 19.16 -3.25
C ASN A 70 -0.07 17.91 -3.31
N VAL A 71 0.18 17.36 -2.12
CA VAL A 71 0.14 15.89 -1.99
C VAL A 71 -1.26 15.43 -2.42
N ILE A 72 -1.40 15.02 -3.68
CA ILE A 72 -2.64 14.39 -4.15
C ILE A 72 -2.74 13.02 -3.48
N LEU A 73 -3.40 12.98 -2.33
CA LEU A 73 -3.91 11.76 -1.72
C LEU A 73 -5.06 11.24 -2.60
N MET A 74 -4.74 10.65 -3.76
CA MET A 74 -5.73 9.91 -4.55
C MET A 74 -6.16 8.69 -3.75
N GLN A 75 -7.19 8.86 -2.91
CA GLN A 75 -7.88 7.72 -2.33
C GLN A 75 -8.85 7.18 -3.37
N PRO A 76 -8.83 5.86 -3.64
CA PRO A 76 -9.85 5.23 -4.47
C PRO A 76 -11.24 5.53 -3.88
N ARG A 77 -12.20 5.92 -4.73
CA ARG A 77 -13.60 6.18 -4.31
C ARG A 77 -14.27 4.96 -3.67
N MET A 78 -13.85 3.76 -4.05
CA MET A 78 -14.34 2.49 -3.51
C MET A 78 -13.33 1.83 -2.57
N LYS A 79 -13.83 1.13 -1.55
CA LYS A 79 -12.96 0.32 -0.67
C LYS A 79 -12.41 -0.87 -1.46
N ARG A 80 -11.21 -1.32 -1.08
CA ARG A 80 -10.52 -2.46 -1.72
C ARG A 80 -11.41 -3.70 -1.84
N LYS A 81 -12.16 -4.03 -0.79
CA LYS A 81 -13.04 -5.21 -0.75
C LYS A 81 -14.20 -5.16 -1.76
N GLU A 82 -14.71 -3.96 -2.06
CA GLU A 82 -15.82 -3.76 -3.00
C GLU A 82 -15.35 -3.84 -4.46
N ARG A 83 -14.03 -3.74 -4.67
CA ARG A 83 -13.39 -3.80 -5.99
C ARG A 83 -13.01 -5.22 -6.41
N ILE A 84 -12.98 -6.18 -5.48
CA ILE A 84 -12.63 -7.58 -5.78
C ILE A 84 -13.82 -8.20 -6.52
N VAL A 85 -13.53 -8.82 -7.67
CA VAL A 85 -14.51 -9.52 -8.50
C VAL A 85 -14.27 -11.01 -8.34
N ASP A 86 -15.34 -11.77 -8.12
CA ASP A 86 -15.28 -13.23 -7.96
C ASP A 86 -15.76 -13.93 -9.23
N PRO A 87 -14.86 -14.56 -10.03
CA PRO A 87 -15.25 -15.24 -11.26
C PRO A 87 -16.20 -16.43 -11.05
N SER A 88 -16.30 -16.97 -9.83
CA SER A 88 -17.21 -18.08 -9.52
C SER A 88 -18.65 -17.62 -9.28
N ASN A 89 -18.87 -16.33 -9.04
CA ASN A 89 -20.20 -15.75 -8.93
C ASN A 89 -20.77 -15.47 -10.34
N PRO A 90 -21.95 -16.01 -10.70
CA PRO A 90 -22.54 -15.83 -12.04
C PRO A 90 -22.73 -14.37 -12.45
N ALA A 91 -23.07 -13.48 -11.52
CA ALA A 91 -23.26 -12.06 -11.82
C ALA A 91 -21.93 -11.38 -12.20
N ASP A 92 -20.85 -11.74 -11.50
CA ASP A 92 -19.51 -11.23 -11.76
C ASP A 92 -18.92 -11.84 -13.03
N ALA A 93 -19.16 -13.12 -13.27
CA ALA A 93 -18.78 -13.81 -14.51
C ALA A 93 -19.41 -13.15 -15.74
N ALA A 94 -20.71 -12.78 -15.67
CA ALA A 94 -21.38 -12.05 -16.74
C ALA A 94 -20.75 -10.67 -16.99
N LEU A 95 -20.41 -9.94 -15.92
CA LEU A 95 -19.71 -8.66 -16.04
C LEU A 95 -18.31 -8.81 -16.63
N ILE A 96 -17.58 -9.86 -16.24
CA ILE A 96 -16.26 -10.18 -16.82
C ILE A 96 -16.37 -10.51 -18.30
N ALA A 97 -17.40 -11.26 -18.71
CA ALA A 97 -17.63 -11.61 -20.10
C ALA A 97 -17.94 -10.37 -20.96
N ALA A 98 -18.66 -9.40 -20.40
CA ALA A 98 -18.96 -8.13 -21.04
C ALA A 98 -17.81 -7.10 -20.99
N ALA A 99 -16.79 -7.33 -20.15
CA ALA A 99 -15.71 -6.36 -19.94
C ALA A 99 -14.73 -6.31 -21.12
N THR A 100 -14.24 -5.11 -21.42
CA THR A 100 -13.21 -4.89 -22.44
C THR A 100 -11.87 -5.47 -21.97
N LYS A 101 -11.51 -6.65 -22.51
CA LYS A 101 -10.24 -7.32 -22.22
C LYS A 101 -9.06 -6.48 -22.71
N ALA A 102 -7.95 -6.51 -21.98
CA ALA A 102 -6.72 -5.94 -22.48
C ALA A 102 -6.10 -6.86 -23.55
N GLY A 103 -5.78 -6.30 -24.71
CA GLY A 103 -5.28 -7.05 -25.85
C GLY A 103 -3.85 -7.54 -25.66
N THR A 104 -3.32 -8.14 -26.73
CA THR A 104 -1.92 -8.55 -26.84
C THR A 104 -0.96 -7.36 -26.99
N ASP A 105 -1.51 -6.16 -27.19
CA ASP A 105 -0.79 -4.88 -27.21
C ASP A 105 0.00 -4.62 -25.91
N ILE A 106 -0.51 -5.14 -24.79
CA ILE A 106 0.18 -5.06 -23.49
C ILE A 106 1.13 -6.22 -23.30
N TYR A 107 0.60 -7.45 -23.30
CA TYR A 107 1.36 -8.70 -23.31
C TYR A 107 0.43 -9.82 -23.74
N ASP A 108 0.94 -10.91 -24.29
CA ASP A 108 0.12 -12.07 -24.60
C ASP A 108 -0.17 -12.90 -23.33
N SER A 109 -1.43 -13.00 -22.95
CA SER A 109 -1.84 -13.70 -21.72
C SER A 109 -1.83 -15.22 -21.86
N ASP A 110 -1.99 -15.70 -23.08
CA ASP A 110 -2.12 -17.12 -23.42
C ASP A 110 -0.77 -17.72 -23.86
N ALA A 111 0.21 -16.86 -24.19
CA ALA A 111 1.58 -17.28 -24.40
C ALA A 111 2.19 -17.94 -23.16
N GLU A 112 3.05 -18.93 -23.39
CA GLU A 112 3.85 -19.58 -22.35
C GLU A 112 4.84 -18.59 -21.71
N ASP A 113 5.19 -18.87 -20.47
CA ASP A 113 6.20 -18.10 -19.76
C ASP A 113 7.57 -18.29 -20.43
N LEU A 114 8.29 -17.20 -20.65
CA LEU A 114 9.60 -17.24 -21.27
C LEU A 114 10.59 -18.02 -20.38
N PRO A 115 11.15 -19.16 -20.84
CA PRO A 115 11.81 -20.15 -19.99
C PRO A 115 13.12 -19.66 -19.35
N ASN A 116 13.78 -18.66 -19.94
CA ASN A 116 15.16 -18.27 -19.58
C ASN A 116 15.39 -16.77 -19.30
N GLY A 117 14.36 -15.99 -18.98
CA GLY A 117 14.54 -14.57 -18.67
C GLY A 117 14.60 -14.27 -17.17
N ALA A 118 15.71 -13.70 -16.71
CA ALA A 118 15.75 -13.11 -15.38
C ALA A 118 14.82 -11.88 -15.32
N LEU A 119 13.73 -11.96 -14.54
CA LEU A 119 12.88 -10.79 -14.25
C LEU A 119 13.71 -9.65 -13.65
N LYS A 120 13.98 -8.63 -14.46
CA LYS A 120 14.86 -7.51 -14.09
C LYS A 120 14.24 -6.67 -12.96
N GLY A 121 15.03 -6.43 -11.93
CA GLY A 121 14.67 -5.57 -10.80
C GLY A 121 13.56 -6.09 -9.90
N VAL A 122 13.13 -7.36 -9.99
CA VAL A 122 12.12 -7.97 -9.10
C VAL A 122 12.84 -8.83 -8.06
N LYS A 123 12.60 -8.57 -6.76
CA LYS A 123 13.19 -9.38 -5.67
C LYS A 123 12.54 -10.76 -5.53
N LYS A 124 11.21 -10.84 -5.63
CA LYS A 124 10.44 -12.09 -5.48
C LYS A 124 10.02 -12.63 -6.85
N ARG A 125 10.99 -13.14 -7.61
CA ARG A 125 10.78 -13.53 -9.03
C ARG A 125 9.71 -14.61 -9.21
N HIS A 126 9.66 -15.61 -8.32
CA HIS A 126 8.70 -16.72 -8.37
C HIS A 126 7.22 -16.30 -8.24
N LEU A 127 6.93 -15.06 -7.84
CA LEU A 127 5.56 -14.55 -7.74
C LEU A 127 5.02 -13.99 -9.07
N PHE A 128 5.85 -13.88 -10.10
CA PHE A 128 5.52 -13.17 -11.32
C PHE A 128 5.89 -13.99 -12.56
N ARG A 129 5.10 -13.82 -13.62
CA ARG A 129 5.36 -14.42 -14.93
C ARG A 129 6.41 -13.61 -15.68
N ASN A 130 7.21 -14.29 -16.46
CA ASN A 130 8.13 -13.67 -17.41
C ASN A 130 7.48 -13.67 -18.80
N VAL A 131 6.99 -12.51 -19.23
CA VAL A 131 6.16 -12.36 -20.43
C VAL A 131 6.87 -11.56 -21.51
N ASN A 132 6.50 -11.82 -22.77
CA ASN A 132 6.85 -10.91 -23.86
C ASN A 132 5.89 -9.72 -23.85
N TRP A 133 6.45 -8.50 -23.79
CA TRP A 133 5.66 -7.27 -23.79
C TRP A 133 5.24 -6.90 -25.20
N GLY A 134 4.00 -6.44 -25.35
CA GLY A 134 3.48 -5.94 -26.61
C GLY A 134 3.92 -4.50 -26.90
N PRO A 135 3.55 -3.95 -28.07
CA PRO A 135 4.00 -2.63 -28.54
C PRO A 135 3.69 -1.47 -27.60
N ALA A 136 2.60 -1.54 -26.82
CA ALA A 136 2.22 -0.47 -25.89
C ALA A 136 3.25 -0.25 -24.78
N ALA A 137 4.10 -1.24 -24.51
CA ALA A 137 5.18 -1.16 -23.52
C ALA A 137 6.38 -0.30 -23.96
N SER A 138 6.46 0.05 -25.24
CA SER A 138 7.52 0.88 -25.82
C SER A 138 7.01 2.16 -26.49
N ASP A 139 5.69 2.31 -26.64
CA ASP A 139 5.09 3.44 -27.34
C ASP A 139 5.07 4.73 -26.50
N LEU A 140 5.88 5.70 -26.91
CA LEU A 140 6.02 7.05 -26.33
C LEU A 140 5.32 8.15 -27.15
N THR A 141 4.58 7.80 -28.20
CA THR A 141 4.06 8.77 -29.17
C THR A 141 2.93 9.63 -28.61
N ASN A 142 2.04 9.05 -27.81
CA ASN A 142 0.87 9.74 -27.26
C ASN A 142 1.18 10.50 -25.96
N ASP A 143 1.33 11.83 -26.02
CA ASP A 143 1.61 12.69 -24.85
C ASP A 143 0.59 12.56 -23.72
N SER A 144 -0.70 12.36 -24.06
CA SER A 144 -1.79 12.29 -23.08
C SER A 144 -1.66 11.11 -22.10
N GLU A 145 -0.89 10.09 -22.47
CA GLU A 145 -0.64 8.92 -21.64
C GLU A 145 0.52 9.10 -20.64
N PHE A 146 1.25 10.22 -20.70
CA PHE A 146 2.42 10.49 -19.85
C PHE A 146 2.19 11.68 -18.90
N PRO A 147 1.25 11.57 -17.94
CA PRO A 147 1.02 12.65 -16.98
C PRO A 147 2.25 12.87 -16.08
N ALA A 148 2.48 14.12 -15.69
CA ALA A 148 3.47 14.49 -14.66
C ALA A 148 3.03 14.01 -13.26
N ASP A 149 1.72 14.04 -13.01
CA ASP A 149 1.07 13.58 -11.77
C ASP A 149 0.22 12.33 -12.02
N PRO A 150 0.84 11.15 -12.18
CA PRO A 150 0.10 9.94 -12.49
C PRO A 150 -0.80 9.51 -11.32
N GLY A 151 -2.07 9.31 -11.61
CA GLY A 151 -2.97 8.60 -10.70
C GLY A 151 -2.61 7.12 -10.62
N PHE A 152 -2.72 6.53 -9.42
CA PHE A 152 -2.55 5.08 -9.25
C PHE A 152 -3.63 4.49 -8.37
N THR A 153 -4.43 3.60 -8.94
CA THR A 153 -5.38 2.78 -8.21
C THR A 153 -4.75 1.41 -7.95
N GLN A 154 -4.53 1.09 -6.67
CA GLN A 154 -3.89 -0.16 -6.24
C GLN A 154 -4.53 -1.39 -6.86
N PHE A 155 -3.71 -2.37 -7.24
CA PHE A 155 -4.15 -3.69 -7.65
C PHE A 155 -4.93 -4.40 -6.54
N VAL A 156 -5.95 -5.17 -6.94
CA VAL A 156 -6.74 -6.04 -6.07
C VAL A 156 -6.56 -7.50 -6.48
N PRO A 157 -6.79 -8.48 -5.56
CA PRO A 157 -6.76 -9.89 -5.92
C PRO A 157 -7.77 -10.20 -7.03
N GLY A 158 -7.34 -11.01 -8.00
CA GLY A 158 -8.05 -11.29 -9.25
C GLY A 158 -7.49 -10.48 -10.42
N ARG A 159 -7.74 -10.93 -11.66
CA ARG A 159 -7.36 -10.19 -12.88
C ARG A 159 -8.29 -8.99 -13.12
N TRP A 160 -9.52 -9.11 -12.65
CA TRP A 160 -10.59 -8.16 -12.87
C TRP A 160 -10.81 -7.30 -11.62
N GLU A 161 -11.22 -6.06 -11.81
CA GLU A 161 -11.61 -5.17 -10.72
C GLU A 161 -12.89 -4.43 -11.03
N ARG A 162 -13.74 -4.26 -10.01
CA ARG A 162 -14.94 -3.44 -10.11
C ARG A 162 -14.60 -1.97 -9.99
N GLN A 163 -15.21 -1.15 -10.84
CA GLN A 163 -15.15 0.30 -10.85
C GLN A 163 -16.35 0.90 -10.10
N SER A 164 -16.26 2.21 -9.78
CA SER A 164 -17.32 2.92 -9.04
C SER A 164 -18.62 3.11 -9.82
N ASP A 165 -18.57 3.00 -11.14
CA ASP A 165 -19.74 3.01 -12.02
C ASP A 165 -20.41 1.63 -12.14
N GLY A 166 -19.89 0.61 -11.44
CA GLY A 166 -20.38 -0.76 -11.49
C GLY A 166 -19.77 -1.63 -12.58
N THR A 167 -19.00 -1.06 -13.50
CA THR A 167 -18.30 -1.79 -14.57
C THR A 167 -17.11 -2.59 -14.04
N VAL A 168 -16.56 -3.47 -14.88
CA VAL A 168 -15.37 -4.28 -14.57
C VAL A 168 -14.25 -3.92 -15.53
N ALA A 169 -13.04 -3.72 -15.00
CA ALA A 169 -11.84 -3.41 -15.77
C ALA A 169 -10.78 -4.50 -15.65
N ASP A 170 -10.05 -4.76 -16.74
CA ASP A 170 -8.90 -5.67 -16.76
C ASP A 170 -7.68 -4.99 -16.11
N GLN A 171 -7.22 -5.51 -14.97
CA GLN A 171 -6.06 -4.96 -14.27
C GLN A 171 -4.75 -5.12 -15.06
N LYS A 172 -4.74 -5.94 -16.13
CA LYS A 172 -3.62 -6.03 -17.07
C LYS A 172 -3.19 -4.66 -17.62
N ARG A 173 -4.14 -3.73 -17.83
CA ARG A 173 -3.83 -2.36 -18.29
C ARG A 173 -2.93 -1.58 -17.33
N LYS A 174 -3.01 -1.88 -16.03
CA LYS A 174 -2.23 -1.18 -14.99
C LYS A 174 -0.78 -1.64 -14.88
N LEU A 175 -0.41 -2.74 -15.55
CA LEU A 175 0.95 -3.26 -15.50
C LEU A 175 1.94 -2.33 -16.20
N LEU A 176 1.46 -1.58 -17.22
CA LEU A 176 2.21 -0.52 -17.86
C LEU A 176 1.95 0.79 -17.12
N VAL A 177 2.99 1.33 -16.50
CA VAL A 177 2.91 2.63 -15.83
C VAL A 177 3.63 3.64 -16.70
N LYS A 178 2.83 4.48 -17.37
CA LYS A 178 3.30 5.57 -18.22
C LYS A 178 3.25 6.88 -17.44
N LEU A 179 4.34 7.66 -17.45
CA LEU A 179 4.44 8.93 -16.74
C LEU A 179 5.54 9.82 -17.30
N THR A 180 5.47 11.11 -17.00
CA THR A 180 6.56 12.06 -17.24
C THR A 180 7.34 12.25 -15.94
N ASN A 181 8.67 12.08 -15.99
CA ASN A 181 9.50 12.20 -14.80
C ASN A 181 9.68 13.66 -14.37
N LYS A 182 10.29 13.87 -13.19
CA LYS A 182 10.62 15.22 -12.66
C LYS A 182 11.57 16.07 -13.52
N TYR A 183 12.11 15.52 -14.61
CA TYR A 183 12.97 16.19 -15.57
C TYR A 183 12.30 16.36 -16.95
N GLY A 184 10.97 16.15 -17.04
CA GLY A 184 10.22 16.29 -18.29
C GLY A 184 10.38 15.13 -19.29
N ARG A 185 11.01 14.01 -18.91
CA ARG A 185 11.21 12.85 -19.80
C ARG A 185 10.13 11.79 -19.59
N LYS A 186 9.50 11.36 -20.69
CA LYS A 186 8.55 10.23 -20.72
C LYS A 186 9.22 8.92 -20.31
N ARG A 187 8.52 8.12 -19.51
CA ARG A 187 8.97 6.80 -19.05
C ARG A 187 7.80 5.82 -19.06
N ILE A 188 8.08 4.58 -19.46
CA ILE A 188 7.18 3.43 -19.30
C ILE A 188 7.86 2.45 -18.35
N PHE A 189 7.15 2.03 -17.30
CA PHE A 189 7.55 0.92 -16.47
C PHE A 189 6.67 -0.29 -16.74
N CYS A 190 7.30 -1.38 -17.17
CA CYS A 190 6.64 -2.67 -17.38
C CYS A 190 6.73 -3.49 -16.09
N ASN A 191 5.61 -3.64 -15.39
CA ASN A 191 5.54 -4.45 -14.18
C ASN A 191 5.07 -5.86 -14.51
N PRO A 192 5.86 -6.91 -14.21
CA PRO A 192 5.52 -8.26 -14.64
C PRO A 192 4.19 -8.70 -14.01
N PRO A 193 3.33 -9.41 -14.78
CA PRO A 193 2.06 -9.89 -14.26
C PRO A 193 2.30 -10.92 -13.14
N PRO A 194 1.43 -10.98 -12.13
CA PRO A 194 1.46 -12.06 -11.15
C PRO A 194 1.37 -13.43 -11.83
N ALA A 195 2.11 -14.42 -11.29
CA ALA A 195 1.93 -15.83 -11.67
C ALA A 195 0.49 -16.28 -11.36
N ASP A 196 -0.02 -15.84 -10.21
CA ASP A 196 -1.40 -15.99 -9.80
C ASP A 196 -1.96 -14.62 -9.40
N TRP A 197 -2.99 -14.18 -10.12
CA TRP A 197 -3.67 -12.91 -9.86
C TRP A 197 -4.42 -12.89 -8.53
N SER A 198 -4.78 -14.06 -7.98
CA SER A 198 -5.43 -14.16 -6.67
C SER A 198 -4.43 -14.09 -5.49
N SER A 199 -3.13 -14.24 -5.76
CA SER A 199 -2.07 -14.21 -4.75
C SER A 199 -1.93 -12.84 -4.09
N GLN A 200 -2.38 -12.74 -2.84
CA GLN A 200 -2.26 -11.52 -2.02
C GLN A 200 -0.80 -11.05 -1.88
N GLU A 201 0.15 -11.99 -1.85
CA GLU A 201 1.57 -11.68 -1.74
C GLU A 201 2.10 -11.00 -3.01
N ALA A 202 1.79 -11.57 -4.18
CA ALA A 202 2.18 -11.02 -5.48
C ALA A 202 1.56 -9.63 -5.68
N ILE A 203 0.27 -9.47 -5.40
CA ILE A 203 -0.45 -8.20 -5.49
C ILE A 203 0.13 -7.14 -4.54
N THR A 204 0.52 -7.54 -3.32
CA THR A 204 1.17 -6.61 -2.37
C THR A 204 2.55 -6.17 -2.86
N ALA A 205 3.34 -7.10 -3.40
CA ALA A 205 4.66 -6.80 -3.97
C ALA A 205 4.55 -5.88 -5.20
N LEU A 206 3.58 -6.13 -6.07
CA LEU A 206 3.27 -5.34 -7.26
C LEU A 206 2.90 -3.90 -6.89
N ASN A 207 1.93 -3.73 -5.99
CA ASN A 207 1.51 -2.42 -5.48
C ASN A 207 2.68 -1.63 -4.89
N LYS A 208 3.53 -2.27 -4.07
CA LYS A 208 4.72 -1.62 -3.50
C LYS A 208 5.68 -1.18 -4.61
N ARG A 209 5.93 -2.02 -5.61
CA ARG A 209 6.81 -1.71 -6.73
C ARG A 209 6.30 -0.50 -7.52
N THR A 210 5.04 -0.52 -7.95
CA THR A 210 4.44 0.56 -8.75
C THR A 210 4.47 1.90 -8.01
N VAL A 211 4.05 1.93 -6.74
CA VAL A 211 4.12 3.15 -5.92
C VAL A 211 5.55 3.68 -5.79
N GLN A 212 6.54 2.80 -5.65
CA GLN A 212 7.94 3.22 -5.56
C GLN A 212 8.50 3.73 -6.88
N GLN A 213 8.13 3.12 -8.01
CA GLN A 213 8.51 3.60 -9.35
C GLN A 213 8.00 5.03 -9.55
N ILE A 214 6.70 5.25 -9.31
CA ILE A 214 6.09 6.57 -9.45
C ILE A 214 6.78 7.58 -8.54
N ARG A 215 6.86 7.29 -7.23
CA ARG A 215 7.48 8.18 -6.26
C ARG A 215 8.91 8.56 -6.62
N ARG A 216 9.74 7.60 -7.06
CA ARG A 216 11.14 7.87 -7.41
C ARG A 216 11.27 8.66 -8.72
N CYS A 217 10.31 8.51 -9.63
CA CYS A 217 10.36 9.14 -10.95
C CYS A 217 9.77 10.55 -10.94
N THR A 218 8.65 10.77 -10.27
CA THR A 218 7.89 12.03 -10.27
C THR A 218 7.99 12.79 -8.94
N GLY A 219 8.33 12.12 -7.84
CA GLY A 219 8.25 12.70 -6.49
C GLY A 219 6.86 12.58 -5.85
N VAL A 220 5.83 12.24 -6.63
CA VAL A 220 4.44 12.10 -6.17
C VAL A 220 4.33 11.05 -5.07
N ARG A 221 3.59 11.38 -4.02
CA ARG A 221 3.33 10.50 -2.88
C ARG A 221 1.85 10.24 -2.74
N TYR A 222 1.46 8.97 -2.75
CA TYR A 222 0.07 8.54 -2.51
C TYR A 222 -0.34 8.53 -1.03
N ARG A 223 0.56 8.96 -0.13
CA ARG A 223 0.31 9.07 1.30
C ARG A 223 0.83 10.41 1.76
N GLY A 224 0.07 11.08 2.62
CA GLY A 224 0.52 12.25 3.34
C GLY A 224 1.85 11.97 4.02
N VAL A 225 2.78 12.93 3.95
CA VAL A 225 3.99 12.87 4.74
C VAL A 225 3.56 12.94 6.20
N VAL A 226 3.93 11.93 6.99
CA VAL A 226 3.63 11.94 8.42
C VAL A 226 4.52 13.02 9.04
N THR A 227 3.92 14.07 9.57
CA THR A 227 4.64 15.09 10.34
C THR A 227 5.41 14.38 11.46
N PRO A 228 6.74 14.52 11.55
CA PRO A 228 7.53 13.84 12.57
C PRO A 228 7.17 14.38 13.95
N TYR A 229 7.29 13.56 15.00
CA TYR A 229 7.15 14.04 16.38
C TYR A 229 8.32 14.96 16.73
N VAL A 230 8.03 16.11 17.32
CA VAL A 230 9.05 17.03 17.83
C VAL A 230 9.50 16.62 19.23
N GLU A 231 10.61 17.16 19.70
CA GLU A 231 11.19 16.81 21.00
C GLU A 231 10.19 17.02 22.15
N GLU A 232 9.51 18.17 22.18
CA GLU A 232 8.52 18.50 23.20
C GLU A 232 7.38 17.45 23.28
N GLU A 233 6.89 17.00 22.12
CA GLU A 233 5.87 15.95 22.05
C GLU A 233 6.39 14.62 22.61
N ARG A 234 7.66 14.29 22.36
CA ARG A 234 8.27 13.05 22.85
C ARG A 234 8.57 13.07 24.34
N VAL A 235 8.98 14.22 24.87
CA VAL A 235 9.10 14.45 26.31
C VAL A 235 7.75 14.20 26.97
N TRP A 236 6.69 14.80 26.43
CA TRP A 236 5.34 14.58 26.97
C TRP A 236 4.91 13.12 26.87
N ILE A 237 5.17 12.44 25.73
CA ILE A 237 4.89 11.01 25.57
C ILE A 237 5.58 10.23 26.68
N ARG A 238 6.90 10.40 26.87
CA ARG A 238 7.66 9.73 27.92
C ARG A 238 7.02 9.92 29.29
N ASP A 239 6.69 11.16 29.65
CA ASP A 239 6.18 11.51 30.98
C ASP A 239 4.79 10.93 31.27
N ASN A 240 4.04 10.57 30.21
CA ASN A 240 2.69 10.02 30.30
C ASN A 240 2.66 8.50 30.01
N LEU A 241 3.83 7.85 29.98
CA LEU A 241 3.97 6.41 29.91
C LEU A 241 4.45 5.84 31.26
N ARG A 242 3.99 4.63 31.58
CA ARG A 242 4.49 3.77 32.64
C ARG A 242 4.82 2.41 32.03
N ASP A 243 6.06 1.97 32.18
CA ASP A 243 6.56 0.71 31.60
C ASP A 243 6.30 0.59 30.09
N GLY A 244 6.44 1.71 29.36
CA GLY A 244 6.20 1.78 27.92
C GLY A 244 4.73 1.72 27.50
N ARG A 245 3.79 1.92 28.44
CA ARG A 245 2.35 1.94 28.17
C ARG A 245 1.69 3.21 28.72
N PRO A 246 0.61 3.73 28.09
CA PRO A 246 -0.11 4.88 28.63
C PRO A 246 -0.59 4.68 30.06
N VAL A 247 -0.48 5.72 30.89
CA VAL A 247 -1.15 5.77 32.20
C VAL A 247 -2.65 5.98 31.96
N GLY A 248 -3.37 4.88 31.75
CA GLY A 248 -4.81 4.88 31.43
C GLY A 248 -5.14 4.27 30.07
N THR A 249 -6.29 4.62 29.50
CA THR A 249 -6.69 4.10 28.19
C THR A 249 -5.99 4.85 27.06
N TRP A 250 -5.80 4.17 25.92
CA TRP A 250 -5.30 4.83 24.70
C TRP A 250 -6.18 6.01 24.25
N ALA A 251 -7.49 5.96 24.51
CA ALA A 251 -8.39 7.04 24.13
C ALA A 251 -8.12 8.31 24.95
N GLU A 252 -7.94 8.16 26.27
CA GLU A 252 -7.57 9.27 27.16
C GLU A 252 -6.19 9.83 26.82
N PHE A 253 -5.22 8.96 26.56
CA PHE A 253 -3.87 9.36 26.17
C PHE A 253 -3.87 10.19 24.87
N VAL A 254 -4.59 9.73 23.84
CA VAL A 254 -4.73 10.45 22.56
C VAL A 254 -5.43 11.78 22.78
N LYS A 255 -6.51 11.81 23.58
CA LYS A 255 -7.25 13.04 23.90
C LYS A 255 -6.37 14.05 24.62
N ALA A 256 -5.61 13.62 25.63
CA ALA A 256 -4.69 14.47 26.38
C ALA A 256 -3.56 15.00 25.50
N PHE A 257 -2.95 14.14 24.68
CA PHE A 257 -1.91 14.53 23.72
C PHE A 257 -2.42 15.61 22.76
N ASN A 258 -3.57 15.36 22.11
CA ASN A 258 -4.14 16.31 21.16
C ASN A 258 -4.62 17.60 21.84
N GLY A 259 -5.16 17.53 23.05
CA GLY A 259 -5.50 18.73 23.82
C GLY A 259 -4.28 19.61 24.12
N ARG A 260 -3.09 19.01 24.26
CA ARG A 260 -1.86 19.74 24.48
C ARG A 260 -1.26 20.32 23.20
N PHE A 261 -1.21 19.56 22.11
CA PHE A 261 -0.40 19.93 20.94
C PHE A 261 -1.20 20.34 19.70
N ARG A 262 -2.40 19.78 19.46
CA ARG A 262 -3.14 19.98 18.20
C ARG A 262 -3.33 21.47 17.91
N GLY A 263 -2.96 21.88 16.70
CA GLY A 263 -3.10 23.25 16.20
C GLY A 263 -2.12 24.26 16.81
N LYS A 264 -1.24 23.84 17.73
CA LYS A 264 -0.23 24.72 18.32
C LYS A 264 1.06 24.71 17.51
N MET A 265 1.83 25.79 17.61
CA MET A 265 3.20 25.86 17.11
C MET A 265 4.15 25.44 18.23
N SER A 266 4.68 24.22 18.17
CA SER A 266 5.73 23.76 19.10
C SER A 266 7.11 24.24 18.62
N ALA A 267 8.06 24.35 19.54
CA ALA A 267 9.44 24.69 19.20
C ALA A 267 10.01 23.72 18.16
N GLY A 268 10.61 24.29 17.09
CA GLY A 268 11.16 23.53 15.96
C GLY A 268 10.12 22.97 14.97
N ALA A 269 8.84 23.27 15.13
CA ALA A 269 7.81 22.92 14.14
C ALA A 269 7.70 24.00 13.05
N VAL A 270 7.69 23.55 11.79
CA VAL A 270 7.46 24.42 10.61
C VAL A 270 5.97 24.75 10.44
N GLU A 271 5.09 23.86 10.89
CA GLU A 271 3.63 23.97 10.77
C GLU A 271 2.93 23.65 12.10
N PRO A 272 1.68 24.12 12.30
CA PRO A 272 0.87 23.76 13.45
C PRO A 272 0.77 22.24 13.61
N ARG A 273 0.85 21.75 14.85
CA ARG A 273 0.89 20.30 15.08
C ARG A 273 -0.44 19.65 14.65
N PRO A 274 -0.39 18.58 13.84
CA PRO A 274 -1.60 17.91 13.40
C PRO A 274 -2.24 17.13 14.54
N GLU A 275 -3.53 16.83 14.40
CA GLU A 275 -4.20 15.86 15.27
C GLU A 275 -3.57 14.47 15.08
N ARG A 276 -3.18 13.83 16.19
CA ARG A 276 -2.62 12.47 16.18
C ARG A 276 -3.70 11.46 16.49
N THR A 277 -3.65 10.35 15.77
CA THR A 277 -4.55 9.21 16.00
C THR A 277 -3.90 8.17 16.90
N LYS A 278 -4.71 7.29 17.50
CA LYS A 278 -4.20 6.13 18.27
C LYS A 278 -3.14 5.34 17.51
N PRO A 279 -3.34 4.93 16.23
CA PRO A 279 -2.30 4.20 15.48
C PRO A 279 -1.01 5.00 15.26
N SER A 280 -1.06 6.33 15.23
CA SER A 280 0.14 7.17 15.11
C SER A 280 0.95 7.11 16.41
N LEU A 281 0.31 7.41 17.53
CA LEU A 281 0.96 7.43 18.85
C LEU A 281 1.42 6.03 19.27
N SER A 282 0.60 5.00 19.05
CA SER A 282 0.99 3.62 19.40
C SER A 282 2.22 3.15 18.64
N LYS A 283 2.38 3.56 17.37
CA LYS A 283 3.57 3.22 16.58
C LYS A 283 4.82 3.98 17.03
N GLU A 284 4.67 5.22 17.48
CA GLU A 284 5.80 5.97 18.07
C GLU A 284 6.27 5.28 19.36
N VAL A 285 5.33 4.92 20.24
CA VAL A 285 5.63 4.19 21.48
C VAL A 285 6.19 2.80 21.21
N GLU A 286 5.66 2.05 20.24
CA GLU A 286 6.20 0.74 19.85
C GLU A 286 7.63 0.86 19.31
N ARG A 287 7.89 1.84 18.45
CA ARG A 287 9.20 2.06 17.83
C ARG A 287 10.27 2.44 18.86
N PHE A 288 9.93 3.30 19.81
CA PHE A 288 10.88 3.86 20.78
C PHE A 288 10.64 3.38 22.21
N GLY A 289 9.88 2.30 22.39
CA GLY A 289 9.47 1.82 23.71
C GLY A 289 10.64 1.56 24.65
N GLN A 290 11.76 1.07 24.12
CA GLN A 290 13.00 0.85 24.87
C GLN A 290 13.65 2.13 25.41
N PHE A 291 13.45 3.27 24.74
CA PHE A 291 13.93 4.57 25.22
C PHE A 291 13.00 5.09 26.30
N TYR A 292 11.69 5.12 26.02
CA TYR A 292 10.69 5.61 26.96
C TYR A 292 10.65 4.81 28.26
N SER A 293 10.80 3.48 28.20
CA SER A 293 10.86 2.63 29.40
C SER A 293 12.08 2.92 30.28
N LYS A 294 13.12 3.56 29.74
CA LYS A 294 14.33 3.99 30.45
C LYS A 294 14.27 5.47 30.87
N GLY A 295 13.14 6.15 30.66
CA GLY A 295 13.03 7.59 30.90
C GLY A 295 13.80 8.46 29.89
N LEU A 296 14.20 7.89 28.75
CA LEU A 296 14.95 8.58 27.71
C LEU A 296 14.03 9.08 26.59
N VAL A 297 14.41 10.20 25.97
CA VAL A 297 13.76 10.74 24.77
C VAL A 297 14.63 10.36 23.56
N PRO A 298 14.07 9.72 22.52
CA PRO A 298 14.85 9.31 21.36
C PRO A 298 15.26 10.55 20.54
N VAL A 299 16.56 10.69 20.32
CA VAL A 299 17.14 11.71 19.43
C VAL A 299 17.12 11.17 18.01
N LEU A 300 16.41 11.85 17.10
CA LEU A 300 16.46 11.52 15.69
C LEU A 300 17.67 12.21 15.06
N THR A 301 18.80 11.50 14.98
CA THR A 301 19.91 11.92 14.15
C THR A 301 19.50 11.79 12.68
N GLY A 302 19.19 12.91 12.00
CA GLY A 302 19.08 12.95 10.54
C GLY A 302 17.76 13.48 9.95
N VAL A 303 17.32 14.66 10.38
CA VAL A 303 16.42 15.49 9.56
C VAL A 303 16.98 16.91 9.54
N ALA A 304 17.95 17.12 8.66
CA ALA A 304 18.22 18.43 8.06
C ALA A 304 17.47 18.48 6.72
#